data_AF-A0A843U3R3-F1
#
_entry.id   AF-A0A843U3R3-F1
#
_cell.length_a   1.000
_cell.length_b   1.000
_cell.length_c   1.000
_cell.angle_alpha   90.00
_cell.angle_beta   90.00
_cell.angle_gamma   90.00
#
_symmetry.space_group_name_H-M   'P 1'
#
loop_
_entity.id
_entity.type
_entity.pdbx_description
1 polymer ?
#
loop_
_entity_poly.entity_id
_entity_poly.type
_entity_poly.pdbx_seq_one_letter_code
_entity_poly.pdbx_strand_id
1 'polypeptide(L)'
;MNSSVSSWRSLLLRIGDKCAEYGGSADHKEHIDACYGHLSRELEYSKDDILEFLLQCAEQLPHKIPFYGVLVGLLNLDNEDFAGKVVETTQRNLQDALYSGDCNRIRILMRFVTVLMCSKVIVPGSLVETFETLLSSAATTVDEEVGNPAWQSRADFYVTCILSCLPWGGAELSEQVPDEIDRVMAGVQSYFSIRKQTPETGFQVFESVEDKVTNEK
;
A
#
# COMPACT_ATOMS: atom_id res chain seq x y z
N MET A 1 6.16 -2.84 42.72
CA MET A 1 5.98 -2.03 41.50
C MET A 1 6.63 -2.78 40.36
N ASN A 2 5.89 -3.65 39.68
CA ASN A 2 6.40 -4.35 38.50
C ASN A 2 6.27 -3.39 37.32
N SER A 3 7.37 -2.74 36.93
CA SER A 3 7.47 -2.16 35.61
C SER A 3 7.42 -3.30 34.61
N SER A 4 6.24 -3.57 34.07
CA SER A 4 6.08 -4.42 32.90
C SER A 4 6.95 -3.83 31.80
N VAL A 5 8.10 -4.45 31.52
CA VAL A 5 8.85 -4.16 30.30
C VAL A 5 7.92 -4.54 29.15
N SER A 6 7.34 -3.54 28.50
CA SER A 6 6.47 -3.74 27.34
C SER A 6 7.27 -4.51 26.29
N SER A 7 6.82 -5.74 25.97
CA SER A 7 7.41 -6.53 24.89
C SER A 7 7.43 -5.68 23.62
N TRP A 8 8.50 -5.79 22.82
CA TRP A 8 8.61 -5.12 21.51
C TRP A 8 7.39 -5.39 20.61
N ARG A 9 6.72 -6.54 20.78
CA ARG A 9 5.45 -6.87 20.12
C ARG A 9 4.33 -5.91 20.51
N SER A 10 4.19 -5.59 21.80
CA SER A 10 3.14 -4.66 22.25
C SER A 10 3.40 -3.25 21.71
N LEU A 11 4.66 -2.79 21.76
CA LEU A 11 5.05 -1.49 21.20
C LEU A 11 4.73 -1.43 19.69
N LEU A 12 5.16 -2.43 18.91
CA LEU A 12 4.90 -2.45 17.47
C LEU A 12 3.39 -2.45 17.15
N LEU A 13 2.60 -3.26 17.85
CA LEU A 13 1.16 -3.33 17.64
C LEU A 13 0.44 -2.01 17.99
N ARG A 14 0.87 -1.37 19.08
CA ARG A 14 0.24 -0.19 19.66
C ARG A 14 0.80 1.12 19.14
N ILE A 15 1.77 1.12 18.22
CA ILE A 15 2.33 2.36 17.67
C ILE A 15 1.21 3.28 17.15
N GLY A 16 1.33 4.57 17.45
CA GLY A 16 0.31 5.59 17.17
C GLY A 16 -0.95 5.55 18.06
N ASP A 17 -1.13 4.55 18.94
CA ASP A 17 -2.25 4.53 19.88
C ASP A 17 -1.93 5.35 21.13
N LYS A 18 -2.94 6.04 21.68
CA LYS A 18 -2.85 6.61 23.03
C LYS A 18 -3.00 5.49 24.06
N CYS A 19 -1.89 4.92 24.51
CA CYS A 19 -1.88 3.78 25.43
C CYS A 19 -0.79 3.87 26.51
N ALA A 20 -0.87 2.98 27.51
CA ALA A 20 0.03 2.98 28.66
C ALA A 20 1.46 2.56 28.27
N GLU A 21 1.62 1.77 27.21
CA GLU A 21 2.89 1.30 26.68
C GLU A 21 3.79 2.45 26.21
N TYR A 22 3.20 3.57 25.78
CA TYR A 22 3.89 4.81 25.45
C TYR A 22 3.73 5.88 26.54
N GLY A 23 3.51 5.46 27.79
CA GLY A 23 3.37 6.38 28.93
C GLY A 23 2.15 7.31 28.86
N GLY A 24 1.16 6.98 28.01
CA GLY A 24 0.02 7.85 27.73
C GLY A 24 0.32 9.03 26.81
N SER A 25 1.51 9.07 26.20
CA SER A 25 1.87 10.06 25.19
C SER A 25 0.94 9.98 23.99
N ALA A 26 0.76 11.12 23.33
CA ALA A 26 0.09 11.22 22.03
C ALA A 26 1.08 11.72 20.96
N ASP A 27 2.37 11.83 21.30
CA ASP A 27 3.41 12.22 20.36
C ASP A 27 3.86 11.00 19.56
N HIS A 28 3.45 10.97 18.29
CA HIS A 28 3.80 9.94 17.35
C HIS A 28 5.31 9.80 17.10
N LYS A 29 6.08 10.88 17.21
CA LYS A 29 7.53 10.81 17.06
C LYS A 29 8.16 10.05 18.24
N GLU A 30 7.76 10.38 19.47
CA GLU A 30 8.21 9.64 20.65
C GLU A 30 7.85 8.15 20.56
N HIS A 31 6.67 7.83 20.02
CA HIS A 31 6.25 6.43 19.84
C HIS A 31 7.14 5.68 18.84
N ILE A 32 7.50 6.33 17.72
CA ILE A 32 8.42 5.78 16.72
C ILE A 32 9.80 5.58 17.32
N ASP A 33 10.38 6.60 17.95
CA ASP A 33 11.72 6.56 18.53
C ASP A 33 11.83 5.47 19.61
N ALA A 34 10.82 5.35 20.48
CA ALA A 34 10.76 4.31 21.49
C ALA A 34 10.65 2.91 20.87
N CYS A 35 9.73 2.72 19.90
CA CYS A 35 9.54 1.42 19.27
C CYS A 35 10.79 0.97 18.51
N TYR A 36 11.39 1.86 17.71
CA TYR A 36 12.64 1.60 17.01
C TYR A 36 13.78 1.25 17.97
N GLY A 37 13.94 1.98 19.09
CA GLY A 37 14.97 1.70 20.08
C GLY A 37 14.84 0.31 20.73
N HIS A 38 13.62 -0.20 20.89
CA HIS A 38 13.37 -1.56 21.36
C HIS A 38 13.62 -2.60 20.26
N LEU A 39 13.08 -2.38 19.05
CA LEU A 39 13.26 -3.31 17.93
C LEU A 39 14.72 -3.49 17.56
N SER A 40 15.50 -2.41 17.52
CA SER A 40 16.92 -2.44 17.13
C SER A 40 17.77 -3.30 18.06
N ARG A 41 17.48 -3.29 19.38
CA ARG A 41 18.18 -4.13 20.37
C ARG A 41 17.79 -5.60 20.28
N GLU A 42 16.52 -5.86 19.94
CA GLU A 42 15.98 -7.22 19.85
C GLU A 42 16.27 -7.88 18.49
N LEU A 43 16.65 -7.07 17.49
CA LEU A 43 16.84 -7.52 16.10
C LEU A 43 17.88 -8.64 15.97
N GLU A 44 18.96 -8.60 16.76
CA GLU A 44 20.00 -9.64 16.74
C GLU A 44 19.49 -11.01 17.22
N TYR A 45 18.48 -11.04 18.08
CA TYR A 45 17.98 -12.26 18.73
C TYR A 45 16.67 -12.76 18.14
N SER A 46 15.86 -11.87 17.55
CA SER A 46 14.48 -12.14 17.15
C SER A 46 14.16 -11.62 15.75
N LYS A 47 15.16 -11.60 14.85
CA LYS A 47 15.02 -11.07 13.47
C LYS A 47 13.81 -11.62 12.73
N ASP A 48 13.62 -12.93 12.73
CA ASP A 48 12.56 -13.59 11.96
C ASP A 48 11.19 -13.36 12.61
N ASP A 49 11.11 -13.40 13.95
CA ASP A 49 9.91 -13.06 14.72
C ASP A 49 9.45 -11.62 14.49
N ILE A 50 10.40 -10.67 14.46
CA ILE A 50 10.13 -9.26 14.20
C ILE A 50 9.67 -9.06 12.77
N LEU A 51 10.34 -9.70 11.79
CA LEU A 51 9.93 -9.67 10.38
C LEU A 51 8.48 -10.14 10.22
N GLU A 52 8.16 -11.33 10.74
CA GLU A 52 6.83 -11.91 10.64
C GLU A 52 5.78 -11.00 11.28
N PHE A 53 6.03 -10.55 12.51
CA PHE A 53 5.04 -9.75 13.24
C PHE A 53 4.86 -8.34 12.65
N LEU A 54 5.93 -7.73 12.13
CA LEU A 54 5.86 -6.43 11.44
C LEU A 54 5.00 -6.52 10.19
N LEU A 55 5.20 -7.56 9.36
CA LEU A 55 4.42 -7.76 8.14
C LEU A 55 2.95 -8.10 8.46
N GLN A 56 2.70 -8.91 9.49
CA GLN A 56 1.35 -9.14 9.99
C GLN A 56 0.68 -7.84 10.43
N CYS A 57 1.38 -6.98 11.16
CA CYS A 57 0.84 -5.69 11.56
C CYS A 57 0.54 -4.79 10.35
N ALA A 58 1.43 -4.73 9.36
CA ALA A 58 1.20 -3.96 8.13
C ALA A 58 -0.01 -4.46 7.34
N GLU A 59 -0.21 -5.78 7.24
CA GLU A 59 -1.35 -6.39 6.54
C GLU A 59 -2.67 -6.23 7.33
N GLN A 60 -2.65 -6.39 8.65
CA GLN A 60 -3.86 -6.39 9.48
C GLN A 60 -4.28 -5.00 9.98
N LEU A 61 -3.36 -4.03 10.01
CA LEU A 61 -3.61 -2.66 10.48
C LEU A 61 -3.23 -1.63 9.39
N PRO A 62 -3.93 -1.62 8.24
CA PRO A 62 -3.52 -0.82 7.07
C PRO A 62 -3.62 0.71 7.27
N HIS A 63 -4.26 1.17 8.34
CA HIS A 63 -4.31 2.58 8.74
C HIS A 63 -3.04 3.01 9.51
N LYS A 64 -2.24 2.06 10.00
CA LYS A 64 -0.96 2.30 10.69
C LYS A 64 0.27 2.07 9.80
N ILE A 65 0.08 1.69 8.54
CA ILE A 65 1.16 1.43 7.57
C ILE A 65 2.28 2.51 7.57
N PRO A 66 1.99 3.83 7.63
CA PRO A 66 3.04 4.84 7.72
C PRO A 66 4.02 4.64 8.88
N PHE A 67 3.53 4.23 10.05
CA PHE A 67 4.38 3.96 11.20
C PHE A 67 5.32 2.78 10.94
N TYR A 68 4.79 1.70 10.38
CA TYR A 68 5.60 0.53 10.03
C TYR A 68 6.63 0.85 8.96
N GLY A 69 6.27 1.65 7.96
CA GLY A 69 7.19 2.11 6.93
C GLY A 69 8.35 2.93 7.50
N VAL A 70 8.06 3.92 8.35
CA VAL A 70 9.10 4.72 9.01
C VAL A 70 10.01 3.85 9.87
N LEU A 71 9.46 2.89 10.63
CA LEU A 71 10.26 1.95 11.42
C LEU A 71 11.20 1.12 10.54
N VAL A 72 10.71 0.60 9.40
CA VAL A 72 11.57 -0.14 8.45
C VAL A 72 12.62 0.79 7.86
N GLY A 73 12.29 2.04 7.54
CA GLY A 73 13.23 3.06 7.07
C GLY A 73 14.34 3.35 8.08
N LEU A 74 14.00 3.48 9.37
CA LEU A 74 14.99 3.64 10.44
C LEU A 74 15.86 2.39 10.59
N LEU A 75 15.27 1.19 10.61
CA LEU A 75 16.02 -0.06 10.68
C LEU A 75 16.92 -0.28 9.47
N ASN A 76 16.56 0.23 8.29
CA ASN A 76 17.37 0.17 7.08
C ASN A 76 18.69 0.95 7.23
N LEU A 77 18.71 2.04 8.03
CA LEU A 77 19.93 2.81 8.28
C LEU A 77 20.99 2.00 9.03
N ASP A 78 20.58 1.04 9.86
CA ASP A 78 21.49 0.22 10.67
C ASP A 78 21.66 -1.22 10.14
N ASN A 79 20.66 -1.75 9.46
CA ASN A 79 20.60 -3.15 9.03
C ASN A 79 19.87 -3.30 7.69
N GLU A 80 20.57 -2.96 6.60
CA GLU A 80 20.07 -3.11 5.23
C GLU A 80 19.64 -4.55 4.93
N ASP A 81 20.34 -5.56 5.46
CA ASP A 81 19.98 -6.97 5.31
C ASP A 81 18.59 -7.31 5.88
N PHE A 82 18.18 -6.65 6.97
CA PHE A 82 16.83 -6.84 7.52
C PHE A 82 15.78 -6.17 6.64
N ALA A 83 16.02 -4.92 6.24
CA ALA A 83 15.10 -4.21 5.34
C ALA A 83 14.96 -4.93 3.99
N GLY A 84 16.04 -5.48 3.44
CA GLY A 84 16.03 -6.34 2.26
C GLY A 84 15.09 -7.54 2.42
N LYS A 85 15.16 -8.26 3.56
CA LYS A 85 14.21 -9.35 3.86
C LYS A 85 12.75 -8.89 3.97
N VAL A 86 12.51 -7.68 4.50
CA VAL A 86 11.17 -7.07 4.54
C VAL A 86 10.65 -6.85 3.12
N VAL A 87 11.47 -6.28 2.24
CA VAL A 87 11.12 -6.03 0.84
C VAL A 87 10.88 -7.35 0.09
N GLU A 88 11.79 -8.32 0.19
CA GLU A 88 11.67 -9.64 -0.45
C GLU A 88 10.40 -10.38 0.00
N THR A 89 10.09 -10.34 1.30
CA THR A 89 8.90 -11.02 1.82
C THR A 89 7.62 -10.29 1.45
N THR A 90 7.63 -8.96 1.41
CA THR A 90 6.51 -8.15 0.91
C THR A 90 6.23 -8.44 -0.56
N GLN A 91 7.28 -8.52 -1.39
CA GLN A 91 7.16 -8.87 -2.81
C GLN A 91 6.58 -10.27 -2.99
N ARG A 92 7.05 -11.25 -2.22
CA ARG A 92 6.51 -12.62 -2.23
C ARG A 92 5.04 -12.64 -1.85
N ASN A 93 4.66 -11.96 -0.77
CA ASN A 93 3.27 -11.86 -0.32
C ASN A 93 2.38 -11.19 -1.38
N LEU A 94 2.89 -10.17 -2.08
CA LEU A 94 2.17 -9.48 -3.15
C LEU A 94 1.95 -10.43 -4.34
N GLN A 95 2.97 -11.20 -4.71
CA GLN A 95 2.88 -12.19 -5.76
C GLN A 95 1.88 -13.31 -5.40
N ASP A 96 1.88 -13.79 -4.16
CA ASP A 96 0.91 -14.77 -3.68
C ASP A 96 -0.53 -14.22 -3.69
N ALA A 97 -0.71 -12.95 -3.31
CA ALA A 97 -2.01 -12.29 -3.35
C ALA A 97 -2.52 -12.10 -4.79
N LEU A 98 -1.63 -11.82 -5.74
CA LEU A 98 -1.95 -11.77 -7.18
C LEU A 98 -2.37 -13.16 -7.70
N TYR A 99 -1.68 -14.23 -7.31
CA TYR A 99 -2.03 -15.59 -7.72
C TYR A 99 -3.36 -16.07 -7.11
N SER A 100 -3.64 -15.73 -5.85
CA SER A 100 -4.90 -16.10 -5.20
C SER A 100 -6.08 -15.21 -5.58
N GLY A 101 -5.81 -14.05 -6.21
CA GLY A 101 -6.83 -13.05 -6.53
C GLY A 101 -7.37 -12.31 -5.30
N ASP A 102 -6.60 -12.22 -4.22
CA ASP A 102 -6.99 -11.49 -3.01
C ASP A 102 -6.83 -9.97 -3.22
N CYS A 103 -7.89 -9.36 -3.74
CA CYS A 103 -7.96 -7.93 -4.03
C CYS A 103 -7.69 -7.03 -2.82
N ASN A 104 -7.98 -7.50 -1.59
CA ASN A 104 -7.71 -6.71 -0.40
C ASN A 104 -6.22 -6.75 -0.06
N ARG A 105 -5.62 -7.93 -0.05
CA ARG A 105 -4.18 -8.08 0.22
C ARG A 105 -3.34 -7.39 -0.83
N ILE A 106 -3.69 -7.48 -2.11
CA ILE A 106 -2.99 -6.75 -3.18
C ILE A 106 -2.98 -5.24 -2.89
N ARG A 107 -4.13 -4.64 -2.59
CA ARG A 107 -4.22 -3.19 -2.29
C ARG A 107 -3.43 -2.78 -1.05
N ILE A 108 -3.46 -3.61 -0.01
CA ILE A 108 -2.73 -3.35 1.24
C ILE A 108 -1.22 -3.45 1.02
N LEU A 109 -0.75 -4.48 0.33
CA LEU A 109 0.67 -4.70 0.04
C LEU A 109 1.21 -3.64 -0.92
N MET A 110 0.47 -3.26 -1.96
CA MET A 110 0.83 -2.14 -2.85
C MET A 110 0.99 -0.82 -2.09
N ARG A 111 0.10 -0.55 -1.13
CA ARG A 111 0.23 0.60 -0.23
C ARG A 111 1.48 0.50 0.64
N PHE A 112 1.76 -0.68 1.20
CA PHE A 112 2.95 -0.88 2.02
C PHE A 112 4.24 -0.67 1.23
N VAL A 113 4.35 -1.23 0.02
CA VAL A 113 5.47 -0.97 -0.92
C VAL A 113 5.61 0.52 -1.20
N THR A 114 4.51 1.24 -1.44
CA THR A 114 4.54 2.69 -1.65
C THR A 114 5.10 3.46 -0.45
N VAL A 115 4.73 3.06 0.77
CA VAL A 115 5.26 3.69 1.98
C VAL A 115 6.73 3.30 2.23
N LEU A 116 7.16 2.09 1.88
CA LEU A 116 8.58 1.72 1.90
C LEU A 116 9.41 2.63 0.97
N MET A 117 8.85 3.04 -0.19
CA MET A 117 9.49 4.00 -1.08
C MET A 117 9.64 5.38 -0.41
N CYS A 118 8.56 5.88 0.19
CA CYS A 118 8.57 7.15 0.91
C CYS A 118 9.54 7.13 2.10
N SER A 119 9.75 5.95 2.70
CA SER A 119 10.66 5.73 3.83
C SER A 119 12.10 5.43 3.39
N LYS A 120 12.43 5.63 2.09
CA LYS A 120 13.75 5.42 1.49
C LYS A 120 14.29 3.98 1.62
N VAL A 121 13.39 3.00 1.68
CA VAL A 121 13.72 1.56 1.72
C VAL A 121 13.80 0.98 0.31
N ILE A 122 12.96 1.48 -0.61
CA ILE A 122 12.99 1.11 -2.03
C ILE A 122 13.12 2.37 -2.89
N VAL A 123 13.71 2.23 -4.07
CA VAL A 123 13.85 3.35 -5.01
C VAL A 123 12.52 3.63 -5.73
N PRO A 124 12.19 4.90 -6.04
CA PRO A 124 10.97 5.27 -6.75
C PRO A 124 10.74 4.53 -8.07
N GLY A 125 11.78 4.37 -8.88
CA GLY A 125 11.70 3.71 -10.19
C GLY A 125 11.17 2.28 -10.11
N SER A 126 11.54 1.50 -9.09
CA SER A 126 11.04 0.13 -8.92
C SER A 126 9.54 0.06 -8.63
N LEU A 127 8.99 1.07 -7.93
CA LEU A 127 7.55 1.18 -7.74
C LEU A 127 6.85 1.56 -9.05
N VAL A 128 7.45 2.46 -9.84
CA VAL A 128 6.92 2.83 -11.15
C VAL A 128 6.92 1.64 -12.11
N GLU A 129 7.99 0.84 -12.17
CA GLU A 129 8.02 -0.41 -12.97
C GLU A 129 6.90 -1.38 -12.58
N THR A 130 6.56 -1.45 -11.28
CA THR A 130 5.42 -2.24 -10.80
C THR A 130 4.10 -1.66 -11.33
N PHE A 131 3.92 -0.34 -11.33
CA PHE A 131 2.74 0.32 -11.92
C PHE A 131 2.66 0.09 -13.43
N GLU A 132 3.76 0.24 -14.16
CA GLU A 132 3.84 0.00 -15.60
C GLU A 132 3.49 -1.47 -15.94
N THR A 133 3.91 -2.42 -15.10
CA THR A 133 3.56 -3.84 -15.25
C THR A 133 2.06 -4.09 -15.06
N LEU A 134 1.45 -3.50 -14.03
CA LEU A 134 0.00 -3.60 -13.80
C LEU A 134 -0.79 -2.92 -14.92
N LEU A 135 -0.33 -1.78 -15.41
CA LEU A 135 -0.96 -1.04 -16.51
C LEU A 135 -0.85 -1.79 -17.84
N SER A 136 0.31 -2.38 -18.12
CA SER A 136 0.52 -3.26 -19.28
C SER A 136 -0.39 -4.48 -19.20
N SER A 137 -0.56 -5.06 -18.01
CA SER A 137 -1.50 -6.17 -17.78
C SER A 137 -2.96 -5.73 -17.99
N ALA A 138 -3.33 -4.52 -17.58
CA ALA A 138 -4.65 -3.95 -17.86
C ALA A 138 -4.88 -3.81 -19.37
N ALA A 139 -3.90 -3.28 -20.10
CA ALA A 139 -3.98 -3.11 -21.56
C ALA A 139 -4.09 -4.45 -22.32
N THR A 140 -3.33 -5.48 -21.91
CA THR A 140 -3.39 -6.80 -22.57
C THR A 140 -4.66 -7.59 -22.25
N THR A 141 -5.36 -7.28 -21.15
CA THR A 141 -6.66 -7.90 -20.88
C THR A 141 -7.78 -7.38 -21.76
N VAL A 142 -7.61 -6.21 -22.39
CA VAL A 142 -8.58 -5.65 -23.33
C VAL A 142 -8.64 -6.55 -24.56
N ASP A 143 -9.67 -7.37 -24.63
CA ASP A 143 -9.91 -8.25 -25.76
C ASP A 143 -11.20 -7.81 -26.48
N GLU A 144 -11.01 -6.98 -27.51
CA GLU A 144 -12.09 -6.51 -28.37
C GLU A 144 -12.59 -7.61 -29.33
N GLU A 145 -11.78 -8.62 -29.64
CA GLU A 145 -12.10 -9.64 -30.66
C GLU A 145 -12.83 -10.86 -30.09
N VAL A 146 -12.53 -11.28 -28.85
CA VAL A 146 -13.14 -12.46 -28.20
C VAL A 146 -14.22 -12.06 -27.20
N GLY A 147 -14.27 -10.79 -26.79
CA GLY A 147 -15.34 -10.28 -25.94
C GLY A 147 -15.30 -10.84 -24.52
N ASN A 148 -14.15 -10.74 -23.83
CA ASN A 148 -14.06 -11.11 -22.42
C ASN A 148 -14.92 -10.17 -21.55
N PRO A 149 -16.10 -10.57 -21.05
CA PRO A 149 -16.99 -9.64 -20.34
C PRO A 149 -16.36 -9.09 -19.03
N ALA A 150 -15.33 -9.75 -18.51
CA ALA A 150 -14.64 -9.37 -17.28
C ALA A 150 -13.35 -8.57 -17.51
N TRP A 151 -12.98 -8.26 -18.77
CA TRP A 151 -11.75 -7.52 -19.05
C TRP A 151 -11.71 -6.18 -18.33
N GLN A 152 -12.85 -5.47 -18.36
CA GLN A 152 -12.93 -4.13 -17.80
C GLN A 152 -12.78 -4.16 -16.28
N SER A 153 -13.42 -5.09 -15.59
CA SER A 153 -13.31 -5.22 -14.13
C SER A 153 -11.88 -5.52 -13.67
N ARG A 154 -11.14 -6.33 -14.42
CA ARG A 154 -9.73 -6.63 -14.13
C ARG A 154 -8.83 -5.42 -14.39
N ALA A 155 -9.01 -4.75 -15.52
CA ALA A 155 -8.27 -3.53 -15.84
C ALA A 155 -8.58 -2.40 -14.82
N ASP A 156 -9.86 -2.24 -14.45
CA ASP A 156 -10.33 -1.31 -13.41
C ASP A 156 -9.63 -1.57 -12.09
N PHE A 157 -9.51 -2.84 -11.70
CA PHE A 157 -8.84 -3.22 -10.47
C PHE A 157 -7.36 -2.83 -10.45
N TYR A 158 -6.61 -3.10 -11.53
CA TYR A 158 -5.19 -2.73 -11.62
C TYR A 158 -4.99 -1.22 -11.61
N VAL A 159 -5.79 -0.47 -12.39
CA VAL A 159 -5.76 0.99 -12.39
C VAL A 159 -6.13 1.56 -11.01
N THR A 160 -7.13 0.97 -10.35
CA THR A 160 -7.50 1.35 -8.98
C THR A 160 -6.35 1.09 -7.99
N CYS A 161 -5.62 -0.02 -8.13
CA CYS A 161 -4.46 -0.30 -7.27
C CYS A 161 -3.39 0.79 -7.42
N ILE A 162 -3.04 1.17 -8.65
CA ILE A 162 -2.09 2.25 -8.94
C ILE A 162 -2.57 3.57 -8.31
N LEU A 163 -3.80 4.00 -8.63
CA LEU A 163 -4.36 5.26 -8.15
C LEU A 163 -4.46 5.31 -6.61
N SER A 164 -4.77 4.18 -5.97
CA SER A 164 -4.87 4.09 -4.51
C SER A 164 -3.53 4.24 -3.77
N CYS A 165 -2.41 4.13 -4.49
CA CYS A 165 -1.06 4.37 -3.96
C CYS A 165 -0.70 5.87 -3.95
N LEU A 166 -1.27 6.66 -4.87
CA LEU A 166 -0.90 8.08 -5.03
C LEU A 166 -1.12 8.94 -3.78
N PRO A 167 -2.18 8.75 -2.96
CA PRO A 167 -2.31 9.50 -1.70
C PRO A 167 -1.17 9.27 -0.71
N TRP A 168 -0.41 8.19 -0.85
CA TRP A 168 0.66 7.81 0.08
C TRP A 168 2.04 8.22 -0.40
N GLY A 169 2.28 8.24 -1.71
CA GLY A 169 3.61 8.51 -2.28
C GLY A 169 3.62 9.26 -3.60
N GLY A 170 2.47 9.78 -4.06
CA GLY A 170 2.38 10.49 -5.34
C GLY A 170 3.21 11.76 -5.40
N ALA A 171 3.30 12.52 -4.29
CA ALA A 171 4.16 13.70 -4.21
C ALA A 171 5.63 13.32 -4.36
N GLU A 172 6.06 12.27 -3.65
CA GLU A 172 7.43 11.75 -3.68
C GLU A 172 7.82 11.25 -5.09
N LEU A 173 6.91 10.54 -5.77
CA LEU A 173 7.10 10.10 -7.15
C LEU A 173 7.21 11.28 -8.12
N SER A 174 6.34 12.29 -7.96
CA SER A 174 6.35 13.48 -8.82
C SER A 174 7.61 14.33 -8.63
N GLU A 175 8.19 14.33 -7.43
CA GLU A 175 9.43 15.03 -7.15
C GLU A 175 10.66 14.27 -7.65
N GLN A 176 10.74 12.96 -7.38
CA GLN A 176 11.95 12.19 -7.67
C GLN A 176 12.01 11.64 -9.10
N VAL A 177 10.86 11.26 -9.68
CA VAL A 177 10.77 10.56 -10.97
C VAL A 177 9.61 11.08 -11.84
N PRO A 178 9.53 12.40 -12.10
CA PRO A 178 8.40 13.04 -12.78
C PRO A 178 8.10 12.43 -14.16
N ASP A 179 9.12 12.21 -14.99
CA ASP A 179 8.93 11.68 -16.34
C ASP A 179 8.39 10.24 -16.34
N GLU A 180 8.72 9.45 -15.32
CA GLU A 180 8.30 8.06 -15.19
C GLU A 180 6.85 7.98 -14.72
N ILE A 181 6.49 8.76 -13.69
CA ILE A 181 5.11 8.79 -13.19
C ILE A 181 4.16 9.44 -14.22
N ASP A 182 4.60 10.43 -14.98
CA ASP A 182 3.80 11.04 -16.05
C ASP A 182 3.43 10.03 -17.15
N ARG A 183 4.35 9.11 -17.50
CA ARG A 183 4.05 8.01 -18.44
C ARG A 183 2.99 7.06 -17.89
N VAL A 184 3.09 6.68 -16.61
CA VAL A 184 2.05 5.86 -15.95
C VAL A 184 0.70 6.58 -16.00
N MET A 185 0.66 7.87 -15.66
CA MET A 185 -0.56 8.66 -15.67
C MET A 185 -1.15 8.82 -17.08
N ALA A 186 -0.33 8.98 -18.11
CA ALA A 186 -0.77 9.00 -19.51
C ALA A 186 -1.40 7.65 -19.92
N GLY A 187 -0.84 6.53 -19.48
CA GLY A 187 -1.42 5.21 -19.71
C GLY A 187 -2.74 5.00 -18.95
N VAL A 188 -2.85 5.49 -17.71
CA VAL A 188 -4.12 5.48 -16.95
C VAL A 188 -5.20 6.31 -17.67
N GLN A 189 -4.85 7.49 -18.18
CA GLN A 189 -5.76 8.32 -18.97
C GLN A 189 -6.19 7.62 -20.27
N SER A 190 -5.26 6.95 -20.94
CA SER A 190 -5.56 6.14 -22.13
C SER A 190 -6.57 5.04 -21.82
N TYR A 191 -6.41 4.34 -20.69
CA TYR A 191 -7.39 3.36 -20.22
C TYR A 191 -8.77 4.00 -19.98
N PHE A 192 -8.84 5.16 -19.31
CA PHE A 192 -10.12 5.84 -19.07
C PHE A 192 -10.86 6.22 -20.36
N SER A 193 -10.14 6.47 -21.45
CA SER A 193 -10.74 6.80 -22.75
C SER A 193 -11.50 5.64 -23.40
N ILE A 194 -11.09 4.40 -23.11
CA ILE A 194 -11.71 3.18 -23.67
C ILE A 194 -12.65 2.49 -22.67
N ARG A 195 -12.65 2.93 -21.41
CA ARG A 195 -13.47 2.36 -20.33
C ARG A 195 -14.96 2.62 -20.60
N LYS A 196 -15.77 1.56 -20.65
CA LYS A 196 -17.23 1.68 -20.81
C LYS A 196 -17.85 2.21 -19.53
N GLN A 197 -18.62 3.29 -19.65
CA GLN A 197 -19.40 3.85 -18.56
C GLN A 197 -20.82 3.27 -18.60
N THR A 198 -21.02 2.09 -18.04
CA THR A 198 -22.37 1.59 -17.81
C THR A 198 -22.86 2.17 -16.48
N PRO A 199 -23.88 3.05 -16.46
CA PRO A 199 -24.51 3.44 -15.20
C PRO A 199 -25.18 2.19 -14.63
N GLU A 200 -24.49 1.52 -13.73
CA GLU A 200 -25.07 0.38 -13.03
C GLU A 200 -26.06 0.93 -12.01
N THR A 201 -27.33 1.01 -12.42
CA THR A 201 -28.46 1.41 -11.57
C THR A 201 -28.46 0.64 -10.23
N GLY A 202 -27.87 -0.56 -10.19
CA GLY A 202 -27.70 -1.37 -8.99
C GLY A 202 -26.67 -0.87 -7.97
N PHE A 203 -25.76 0.05 -8.34
CA PHE A 203 -24.77 0.66 -7.43
C PHE A 203 -25.04 2.15 -7.14
N GLN A 204 -26.07 2.72 -7.75
CA GLN A 204 -26.52 4.08 -7.46
C GLN A 204 -27.44 4.06 -6.22
N VAL A 205 -26.98 4.65 -5.12
CA VAL A 205 -27.82 4.84 -3.92
C VAL A 205 -28.91 5.90 -4.16
N PHE A 206 -28.63 6.85 -5.07
CA PHE A 206 -29.54 7.91 -5.46
C PHE A 206 -29.71 7.91 -6.98
N GLU A 207 -30.93 8.18 -7.45
CA GLU A 207 -31.22 8.41 -8.87
C GLU A 207 -30.36 9.56 -9.41
N SER A 208 -29.90 9.41 -10.65
CA SER A 208 -29.13 10.46 -11.29
C SER A 208 -29.99 11.72 -11.47
N VAL A 209 -29.38 12.90 -11.33
CA VAL A 209 -30.09 14.18 -11.52
C VAL A 209 -30.61 14.32 -12.96
N GLU A 210 -29.97 13.63 -13.91
CA GLU A 210 -30.37 13.58 -15.32
C GLU A 210 -31.66 12.77 -15.54
N ASP A 211 -31.89 11.71 -14.77
CA ASP A 211 -33.12 10.91 -14.84
C ASP A 211 -34.37 11.71 -14.41
N LYS A 212 -34.20 12.69 -13.51
CA LYS A 212 -35.30 13.57 -13.07
C LYS A 212 -35.75 14.55 -14.15
N VAL A 213 -34.82 15.07 -14.97
CA VAL A 213 -35.15 16.00 -16.06
C VAL A 213 -35.92 15.32 -17.19
N THR A 214 -35.72 14.01 -17.35
CA THR A 214 -36.36 13.22 -18.42
C THR A 214 -37.77 12.75 -18.04
N ASN A 215 -38.06 12.60 -16.74
CA ASN A 215 -39.38 12.20 -16.24
C ASN A 215 -40.34 13.38 -15.93
N GLU A 216 -39.91 14.62 -16.10
CA GLU A 216 -40.73 15.84 -15.95
C GLU A 216 -41.16 16.48 -17.29
N LYS A 217 -41.00 15.77 -18.42
CA LYS A 217 -41.52 16.18 -19.74
C LYS A 217 -42.52 15.16 -20.28
#